data_AF-A0A9E2E878-F1
#
_entry.id   AF-A0A9E2E878-F1
#
_cell.length_a   1.000
_cell.length_b   1.000
_cell.length_c   1.000
_cell.angle_alpha   90.00
_cell.angle_beta   90.00
_cell.angle_gamma   90.00
#
_symmetry.space_group_name_H-M   'P 1'
#
loop_
_entity.id
_entity.type
_entity.pdbx_description
1 polymer ?
#
loop_
_entity_poly.entity_id
_entity_poly.type
_entity_poly.pdbx_seq_one_letter_code
_entity_poly.pdbx_strand_id
1 'polypeptide(L)'
;MSDYLQQYGIVKKPDKSSEIFETLFPDIFAIRYESPSEYVNYCWKKYNGHKGKNDSFDNLIIKYILATLLIREGLLPFYLQAEVVFVPNVRYDILIYTKRFGPVMISAKDSLREHYKQADLEAIALKYVHGRARNYLISFNEQEGKSIQQKMMGGDVVGFDKVILATTEEINSLVDLLKENSFFETQKNDFVKSALFVNKDAVLQ
;
A
#
# COMPACT_ATOMS: atom_id res chain seq x y z
N MET A 1 9.25 6.85 22.92
CA MET A 1 8.68 6.11 21.78
C MET A 1 9.19 6.80 20.52
N SER A 2 9.44 6.02 19.47
CA SER A 2 9.82 6.59 18.16
C SER A 2 8.51 6.98 17.49
N ASP A 3 8.34 8.24 17.06
CA ASP A 3 7.08 8.74 16.46
C ASP A 3 7.26 8.96 14.94
N TYR A 4 8.13 8.16 14.31
CA TYR A 4 8.54 8.36 12.92
C TYR A 4 7.39 8.17 11.92
N LEU A 5 6.38 7.34 12.22
CA LEU A 5 5.22 7.20 11.35
C LEU A 5 4.46 8.51 11.23
N GLN A 6 4.40 9.31 12.31
CA GLN A 6 3.82 10.64 12.26
C GLN A 6 4.74 11.60 11.52
N GLN A 7 6.05 11.57 11.83
CA GLN A 7 7.05 12.45 11.19
C GLN A 7 7.08 12.27 9.68
N TYR A 8 7.03 11.03 9.19
CA TYR A 8 7.02 10.70 7.76
C TYR A 8 5.65 10.96 7.09
N GLY A 9 4.62 11.36 7.85
CA GLY A 9 3.28 11.61 7.31
C GLY A 9 2.48 10.34 7.02
N ILE A 10 2.87 9.18 7.56
CA ILE A 10 2.12 7.92 7.44
C ILE A 10 0.85 7.94 8.30
N VAL A 11 0.91 8.58 9.47
CA VAL A 11 -0.24 8.79 10.37
C VAL A 11 -0.40 10.27 10.73
N LYS A 12 -1.65 10.73 10.92
CA LYS A 12 -1.91 12.11 11.35
C LYS A 12 -1.59 12.33 12.83
N LYS A 13 -1.92 11.34 13.64
CA LYS A 13 -1.69 11.30 15.08
C LYS A 13 -1.36 9.85 15.46
N PRO A 14 -0.51 9.62 16.47
CA PRO A 14 -0.29 8.29 16.98
C PRO A 14 -1.60 7.63 17.42
N ASP A 15 -1.71 6.34 17.13
CA ASP A 15 -2.77 5.47 17.60
C ASP A 15 -2.19 4.14 18.07
N LYS A 16 -3.03 3.26 18.62
CA LYS A 16 -2.57 1.98 19.15
C LYS A 16 -1.87 1.11 18.09
N SER A 17 -2.24 1.23 16.81
CA SER A 17 -1.60 0.46 15.73
C SER A 17 -0.21 1.04 15.41
N SER A 18 -0.07 2.36 15.37
CA SER A 18 1.23 3.00 15.17
C SER A 18 2.17 2.71 16.33
N GLU A 19 1.68 2.77 17.58
CA GLU A 19 2.44 2.42 18.78
C GLU A 19 2.92 0.97 18.75
N ILE A 20 2.07 0.02 18.36
CA ILE A 20 2.46 -1.39 18.19
C ILE A 20 3.54 -1.51 17.12
N PHE A 21 3.36 -0.86 15.96
CA PHE A 21 4.31 -0.92 14.86
C PHE A 21 5.68 -0.34 15.26
N GLU A 22 5.72 0.85 15.83
CA GLU A 22 6.95 1.53 16.25
C GLU A 22 7.64 0.82 17.44
N THR A 23 6.88 0.12 18.28
CA THR A 23 7.45 -0.77 19.32
C THR A 23 8.13 -1.99 18.69
N LEU A 24 7.51 -2.60 17.67
CA LEU A 24 8.08 -3.75 16.98
C LEU A 24 9.25 -3.35 16.06
N PHE A 25 9.21 -2.15 15.49
CA PHE A 25 10.19 -1.61 14.56
C PHE A 25 10.58 -0.19 14.98
N PRO A 26 11.44 -0.03 16.01
CA PRO A 26 11.82 1.29 16.52
C PRO A 26 12.51 2.19 15.49
N ASP A 27 13.21 1.54 14.55
CA ASP A 27 13.84 2.18 13.40
C ASP A 27 13.72 1.25 12.18
N ILE A 28 12.94 1.68 11.18
CA ILE A 28 12.82 0.95 9.91
C ILE A 28 14.13 0.95 9.13
N PHE A 29 15.02 1.93 9.38
CA PHE A 29 16.30 2.01 8.70
C PHE A 29 17.34 1.01 9.22
N ALA A 30 17.17 0.53 10.44
CA ALA A 30 17.98 -0.52 11.03
C ALA A 30 17.64 -1.94 10.52
N ILE A 31 16.50 -2.12 9.86
CA ILE A 31 16.09 -3.42 9.30
C ILE A 31 17.00 -3.75 8.11
N ARG A 32 17.67 -4.90 8.15
CA ARG A 32 18.47 -5.42 7.04
C ARG A 32 17.63 -6.39 6.23
N TYR A 33 17.71 -6.26 4.91
CA TYR A 33 17.05 -7.14 3.94
C TYR A 33 17.75 -6.99 2.59
N GLU A 34 17.65 -8.01 1.74
CA GLU A 34 18.22 -8.04 0.38
C GLU A 34 17.16 -7.86 -0.71
N SER A 35 15.89 -8.17 -0.39
CA SER A 35 14.76 -8.00 -1.31
C SER A 35 13.50 -7.42 -0.62
N PRO A 36 12.60 -6.76 -1.37
CA PRO A 36 11.33 -6.29 -0.82
C PRO A 36 10.49 -7.40 -0.16
N SER A 37 10.49 -8.61 -0.73
CA SER A 37 9.80 -9.79 -0.19
C SER A 37 10.37 -10.19 1.17
N GLU A 38 11.68 -10.09 1.37
CA GLU A 38 12.33 -10.33 2.66
C GLU A 38 11.90 -9.29 3.70
N TYR A 39 11.89 -8.00 3.35
CA TYR A 39 11.42 -6.93 4.24
C TYR A 39 9.99 -7.17 4.71
N VAL A 40 9.08 -7.44 3.76
CA VAL A 40 7.66 -7.70 4.06
C VAL A 40 7.52 -8.95 4.92
N ASN A 41 8.21 -10.04 4.58
CA ASN A 41 8.19 -11.27 5.36
C ASN A 41 8.69 -11.07 6.79
N TYR A 42 9.80 -10.35 6.97
CA TYR A 42 10.35 -10.04 8.28
C TYR A 42 9.34 -9.29 9.13
N CYS A 43 8.78 -8.20 8.59
CA CYS A 43 7.84 -7.37 9.32
C CYS A 43 6.54 -8.12 9.64
N TRP A 44 5.99 -8.84 8.67
CA TRP A 44 4.75 -9.56 8.84
C TRP A 44 4.87 -10.72 9.83
N LYS A 45 5.97 -11.49 9.78
CA LYS A 45 6.23 -12.57 10.75
C LYS A 45 6.39 -12.02 12.16
N LYS A 46 7.14 -10.92 12.33
CA LYS A 46 7.34 -10.29 13.64
C LYS A 46 6.03 -9.80 14.24
N TYR A 47 5.18 -9.17 13.42
CA TYR A 47 3.85 -8.74 13.86
C TYR A 47 2.93 -9.92 14.19
N ASN A 48 2.90 -10.97 13.37
CA ASN A 48 2.09 -12.16 13.67
C ASN A 48 2.50 -12.88 14.96
N GLY A 49 3.75 -12.72 15.40
CA GLY A 49 4.22 -13.22 16.71
C GLY A 49 3.83 -12.32 17.91
N HIS A 50 3.25 -11.15 17.68
CA HIS A 50 2.88 -10.20 18.73
C HIS A 50 1.60 -10.63 19.46
N LYS A 51 1.62 -10.58 20.80
CA LYS A 51 0.44 -10.86 21.63
C LYS A 51 -0.55 -9.69 21.51
N GLY A 52 -1.81 -9.98 21.19
CA GLY A 52 -2.87 -8.94 21.07
C GLY A 52 -3.22 -8.55 19.63
N LYS A 53 -2.86 -9.40 18.64
CA LYS A 53 -3.34 -9.32 17.26
C LYS A 53 -4.87 -9.27 17.22
N ASN A 54 -5.42 -8.41 16.37
CA ASN A 54 -6.83 -8.44 15.97
C ASN A 54 -6.98 -7.92 14.53
N ASP A 55 -8.06 -8.31 13.86
CA ASP A 55 -8.34 -8.00 12.46
C ASP A 55 -8.32 -6.48 12.14
N SER A 56 -8.65 -5.65 13.13
CA SER A 56 -8.63 -4.18 12.96
C SER A 56 -7.21 -3.63 12.89
N PHE A 57 -6.29 -4.17 13.70
CA PHE A 57 -4.89 -3.78 13.69
C PHE A 57 -4.17 -4.34 12.46
N ASP A 58 -4.52 -5.56 12.02
CA ASP A 58 -3.92 -6.20 10.83
C ASP A 58 -4.00 -5.28 9.61
N ASN A 59 -5.18 -4.72 9.34
CA ASN A 59 -5.41 -3.84 8.20
C ASN A 59 -4.60 -2.55 8.22
N LEU A 60 -4.26 -2.02 9.40
CA LEU A 60 -3.40 -0.83 9.51
C LEU A 60 -1.93 -1.21 9.44
N ILE A 61 -1.54 -2.31 10.09
CA ILE A 61 -0.16 -2.78 10.12
C ILE A 61 0.33 -3.16 8.73
N ILE A 62 -0.46 -3.87 7.91
CA ILE A 62 -0.06 -4.18 6.52
C ILE A 62 0.19 -2.90 5.70
N LYS A 63 -0.58 -1.83 5.95
CA LYS A 63 -0.39 -0.53 5.29
C LYS A 63 0.90 0.14 5.75
N TYR A 64 1.22 0.07 7.05
CA TYR A 64 2.49 0.59 7.56
C TYR A 64 3.69 -0.21 7.03
N ILE A 65 3.59 -1.54 6.94
CA ILE A 65 4.63 -2.37 6.30
C ILE A 65 4.87 -1.92 4.86
N LEU A 66 3.81 -1.74 4.07
CA LEU A 66 3.94 -1.31 2.68
C LEU A 66 4.43 0.14 2.55
N ALA A 67 3.91 1.07 3.35
CA ALA A 67 4.35 2.46 3.33
C ALA A 67 5.83 2.61 3.69
N THR A 68 6.27 1.88 4.73
CA THR A 68 7.69 1.88 5.15
C THR A 68 8.59 1.14 4.16
N LEU A 69 8.08 0.11 3.48
CA LEU A 69 8.79 -0.50 2.34
C LEU A 69 9.00 0.52 1.22
N LEU A 70 7.96 1.26 0.82
CA LEU A 70 8.10 2.29 -0.23
C LEU A 70 9.14 3.36 0.15
N ILE A 71 9.14 3.80 1.41
CA ILE A 71 10.16 4.71 1.95
C ILE A 71 11.56 4.10 1.82
N ARG A 72 11.73 2.85 2.30
CA ARG A 72 13.00 2.12 2.30
C ARG A 72 13.55 1.88 0.88
N GLU A 73 12.67 1.73 -0.09
CA GLU A 73 12.99 1.58 -1.51
C GLU A 73 13.15 2.93 -2.26
N GLY A 74 13.03 4.07 -1.56
CA GLY A 74 13.14 5.40 -2.15
C GLY A 74 11.97 5.79 -3.07
N LEU A 75 10.85 5.08 -2.98
CA LEU A 75 9.65 5.26 -3.80
C LEU A 75 8.76 6.37 -3.22
N LEU A 76 9.14 7.61 -3.49
CA LEU A 76 8.50 8.83 -2.99
C LEU A 76 8.30 9.84 -4.14
N PRO A 77 7.27 10.71 -4.08
CA PRO A 77 6.25 10.78 -3.01
C PRO A 77 5.07 9.82 -3.24
N PHE A 78 4.27 9.60 -2.20
CA PHE A 78 3.00 8.88 -2.29
C PHE A 78 1.95 9.41 -1.31
N TYR A 79 0.71 9.02 -1.56
CA TYR A 79 -0.45 9.41 -0.77
C TYR A 79 -1.05 8.19 -0.09
N LEU A 80 -1.39 8.30 1.18
CA LEU A 80 -2.14 7.28 1.91
C LEU A 80 -3.56 7.74 2.16
N GLN A 81 -4.50 6.79 2.19
CA GLN A 81 -5.91 7.06 2.47
C GLN A 81 -6.48 8.16 1.56
N ALA A 82 -6.15 8.08 0.27
CA ALA A 82 -6.39 9.15 -0.69
C ALA A 82 -7.80 9.08 -1.29
N GLU A 83 -8.49 10.21 -1.32
CA GLU A 83 -9.70 10.44 -2.11
C GLU A 83 -9.33 11.16 -3.42
N VAL A 84 -9.70 10.58 -4.56
CA VAL A 84 -9.39 11.11 -5.90
C VAL A 84 -10.53 11.97 -6.41
N VAL A 85 -10.22 13.07 -7.08
CA VAL A 85 -11.24 13.95 -7.68
C VAL A 85 -12.03 13.19 -8.73
N PHE A 86 -13.35 13.41 -8.80
CA PHE A 86 -14.30 12.72 -9.67
C PHE A 86 -14.49 11.21 -9.42
N VAL A 87 -13.80 10.61 -8.44
CA VAL A 87 -14.11 9.26 -7.96
C VAL A 87 -14.85 9.37 -6.61
N PRO A 88 -16.19 9.27 -6.60
CA PRO A 88 -16.95 9.47 -5.38
C PRO A 88 -16.80 8.29 -4.42
N ASN A 89 -16.72 8.59 -3.12
CA ASN A 89 -16.84 7.63 -2.01
C ASN A 89 -15.79 6.50 -2.01
N VAL A 90 -14.63 6.70 -2.64
CA VAL A 90 -13.52 5.76 -2.60
C VAL A 90 -12.34 6.38 -1.86
N ARG A 91 -11.75 5.59 -0.97
CA ARG A 91 -10.54 5.95 -0.23
C ARG A 91 -9.47 4.88 -0.46
N TYR A 92 -8.48 5.23 -1.26
CA TYR A 92 -7.42 4.32 -1.66
C TYR A 92 -6.36 4.19 -0.57
N ASP A 93 -5.86 2.97 -0.34
CA ASP A 93 -4.88 2.70 0.71
C ASP A 93 -3.56 3.41 0.42
N ILE A 94 -2.99 3.18 -0.76
CA ILE A 94 -1.80 3.89 -1.27
C ILE A 94 -2.07 4.31 -2.71
N LEU A 95 -1.75 5.57 -3.01
CA LEU A 95 -1.86 6.15 -4.34
C LEU A 95 -0.54 6.84 -4.71
N ILE A 96 -0.02 6.51 -5.88
CA ILE A 96 1.24 7.02 -6.42
C ILE A 96 0.95 7.65 -7.78
N TYR A 97 1.45 8.85 -8.06
CA TYR A 97 1.32 9.44 -9.39
C TYR A 97 2.60 9.26 -10.20
N THR A 98 2.45 8.66 -11.38
CA THR A 98 3.54 8.38 -12.31
C THR A 98 3.31 9.09 -13.63
N LYS A 99 4.37 9.55 -14.29
CA LYS A 99 4.24 10.20 -15.61
C LYS A 99 3.67 9.26 -16.68
N ARG A 100 3.92 7.96 -16.56
CA ARG A 100 3.55 6.95 -17.56
C ARG A 100 2.10 6.51 -17.44
N PHE A 101 1.66 6.17 -16.24
CA PHE A 101 0.34 5.57 -16.00
C PHE A 101 -0.67 6.55 -15.39
N GLY A 102 -0.22 7.73 -14.94
CA GLY A 102 -1.02 8.54 -14.05
C GLY A 102 -1.09 7.85 -12.68
N PRO A 103 -2.27 7.72 -12.05
CA PRO A 103 -2.39 7.12 -10.74
C PRO A 103 -2.11 5.60 -10.78
N VAL A 104 -1.25 5.17 -9.87
CA VAL A 104 -1.02 3.77 -9.51
C VAL A 104 -1.58 3.57 -8.11
N MET A 105 -2.61 2.75 -8.01
CA MET A 105 -3.30 2.43 -6.78
C MET A 105 -2.84 1.06 -6.27
N ILE A 106 -2.59 1.00 -4.97
CA ILE A 106 -2.29 -0.24 -4.26
C ILE A 106 -3.33 -0.38 -3.14
N SER A 107 -4.12 -1.45 -3.18
CA SER A 107 -5.01 -1.89 -2.12
C SER A 107 -4.35 -3.04 -1.37
N ALA A 108 -4.35 -3.02 -0.04
CA ALA A 108 -3.69 -4.03 0.78
C ALA A 108 -4.69 -4.76 1.68
N LYS A 109 -4.64 -6.09 1.72
CA LYS A 109 -5.54 -6.92 2.53
C LYS A 109 -4.81 -8.14 3.09
N ASP A 110 -5.12 -8.49 4.34
CA ASP A 110 -4.77 -9.82 4.89
C ASP A 110 -5.87 -10.82 4.50
N SER A 111 -7.09 -10.63 5.00
CA SER A 111 -8.26 -11.40 4.57
C SER A 111 -9.05 -10.65 3.48
N LEU A 112 -9.29 -11.31 2.35
CA LEU A 112 -10.00 -10.80 1.18
C LEU A 112 -11.51 -11.09 1.24
N ARG A 113 -11.94 -12.27 1.71
CA ARG A 113 -13.37 -12.71 1.76
C ARG A 113 -14.19 -12.18 0.58
N GLU A 114 -15.20 -11.34 0.81
CA GLU A 114 -15.98 -10.63 -0.23
C GLU A 114 -15.46 -9.20 -0.48
N HIS A 115 -14.54 -8.72 0.36
CA HIS A 115 -13.96 -7.37 0.29
C HIS A 115 -13.14 -7.14 -0.98
N TYR A 116 -12.63 -8.19 -1.64
CA TYR A 116 -11.98 -8.03 -2.95
C TYR A 116 -12.95 -7.49 -4.00
N LYS A 117 -14.27 -7.79 -3.91
CA LYS A 117 -15.27 -7.28 -4.86
C LYS A 117 -15.41 -5.77 -4.76
N GLN A 118 -15.39 -5.24 -3.54
CA GLN A 118 -15.41 -3.80 -3.32
C GLN A 118 -14.15 -3.16 -3.90
N ALA A 119 -12.96 -3.70 -3.59
CA ALA A 119 -11.71 -3.18 -4.11
C ALA A 119 -11.62 -3.28 -5.65
N ASP A 120 -12.26 -4.30 -6.26
CA ASP A 120 -12.36 -4.42 -7.72
C ASP A 120 -13.23 -3.30 -8.32
N LEU A 121 -14.39 -3.01 -7.71
CA LEU A 121 -15.24 -1.89 -8.13
C LEU A 121 -14.55 -0.53 -7.96
N GLU A 122 -13.81 -0.34 -6.87
CA GLU A 122 -13.00 0.86 -6.62
C GLU A 122 -11.89 1.04 -7.67
N ALA A 123 -11.28 -0.07 -8.11
CA ALA A 123 -10.28 -0.10 -9.17
C ALA A 123 -10.90 0.24 -10.54
N ILE A 124 -12.09 -0.29 -10.86
CA ILE A 124 -12.85 0.05 -12.07
C ILE A 124 -13.21 1.54 -12.07
N ALA A 125 -13.70 2.06 -10.94
CA ALA A 125 -14.06 3.47 -10.81
C ALA A 125 -12.85 4.39 -11.05
N LEU A 126 -11.66 4.01 -10.56
CA LEU A 126 -10.45 4.78 -10.84
C LEU A 126 -10.14 4.81 -12.33
N LYS A 127 -10.22 3.66 -13.01
CA LYS A 127 -9.95 3.54 -14.45
C LYS A 127 -10.97 4.32 -15.30
N TYR A 128 -12.21 4.45 -14.83
CA TYR A 128 -13.22 5.25 -15.51
C TYR A 128 -12.84 6.73 -15.56
N VAL A 129 -12.26 7.27 -14.49
CA VAL A 129 -11.78 8.66 -14.42
C VAL A 129 -10.38 8.81 -15.02
N HIS A 130 -9.52 7.82 -14.78
CA HIS A 130 -8.13 7.80 -15.20
C HIS A 130 -7.84 6.53 -16.02
N GLY A 131 -8.12 6.59 -17.33
CA GLY A 131 -8.04 5.40 -18.21
C GLY A 131 -6.69 4.69 -18.30
N ARG A 132 -5.59 5.31 -17.85
CA ARG A 132 -4.25 4.69 -17.79
C ARG A 132 -3.86 4.17 -16.41
N ALA A 133 -4.73 4.33 -15.42
CA ALA A 133 -4.47 3.96 -14.04
C ALA A 133 -4.09 2.48 -13.93
N ARG A 134 -3.16 2.19 -13.02
CA ARG A 134 -2.81 0.81 -12.65
C ARG A 134 -3.29 0.53 -11.25
N ASN A 135 -3.97 -0.60 -11.07
CA ASN A 135 -4.55 -1.01 -9.80
C ASN A 135 -3.97 -2.35 -9.38
N TYR A 136 -3.37 -2.40 -8.20
CA TYR A 136 -2.76 -3.59 -7.63
C TYR A 136 -3.45 -3.96 -6.32
N LEU A 137 -3.83 -5.23 -6.19
CA LEU A 137 -4.28 -5.80 -4.93
C LEU A 137 -3.14 -6.60 -4.31
N ILE A 138 -2.60 -6.14 -3.18
CA ILE A 138 -1.59 -6.86 -2.41
C ILE A 138 -2.28 -7.71 -1.34
N SER A 139 -2.09 -9.02 -1.40
CA SER A 139 -2.62 -9.99 -0.44
C SER A 139 -1.53 -10.50 0.48
N PHE A 140 -1.73 -10.39 1.79
CA PHE A 140 -0.89 -11.02 2.82
C PHE A 140 -1.31 -12.46 3.13
N ASN A 141 -2.49 -12.89 2.64
CA ASN A 141 -2.92 -14.28 2.62
C ASN A 141 -2.68 -14.89 1.23
N GLU A 142 -1.72 -15.81 1.16
CA GLU A 142 -1.32 -16.43 -0.10
C GLU A 142 -2.44 -17.26 -0.74
N GLN A 143 -3.21 -18.01 0.05
CA GLN A 143 -4.27 -18.87 -0.46
C GLN A 143 -5.42 -18.07 -1.04
N GLU A 144 -5.88 -17.04 -0.31
CA GLU A 144 -6.94 -16.15 -0.79
C GLU A 144 -6.46 -15.35 -2.01
N GLY A 145 -5.22 -14.85 -2.00
CA GLY A 145 -4.63 -14.12 -3.13
C GLY A 145 -4.59 -14.97 -4.41
N LYS A 146 -4.12 -16.22 -4.32
CA LYS A 146 -4.14 -17.16 -5.46
C LYS A 146 -5.55 -17.43 -5.97
N SER A 147 -6.54 -17.55 -5.08
CA SER A 147 -7.94 -17.70 -5.49
C SER A 147 -8.42 -16.50 -6.32
N ILE A 148 -8.06 -15.28 -5.94
CA ILE A 148 -8.42 -14.09 -6.72
C ILE A 148 -7.64 -14.02 -8.03
N GLN A 149 -6.37 -14.44 -8.08
CA GLN A 149 -5.62 -14.56 -9.34
C GLN A 149 -6.34 -15.51 -10.33
N GLN A 150 -6.88 -16.65 -9.86
CA GLN A 150 -7.66 -17.54 -10.72
C GLN A 150 -8.97 -16.90 -11.20
N LYS A 151 -9.67 -16.15 -10.34
CA LYS A 151 -10.87 -15.39 -10.72
C LYS A 151 -10.56 -14.31 -11.76
N MET A 152 -9.40 -13.65 -11.66
CA MET A 152 -8.94 -12.71 -12.69
C MET A 152 -8.71 -13.42 -14.04
N MET A 153 -8.05 -14.58 -14.04
CA MET A 153 -7.86 -15.37 -15.26
C MET A 153 -9.19 -15.84 -15.88
N GLY A 154 -10.18 -16.12 -15.03
CA GLY A 154 -11.55 -16.48 -15.44
C GLY A 154 -12.41 -15.30 -15.89
N GLY A 155 -11.98 -14.04 -15.66
CA GLY A 155 -12.73 -12.84 -16.01
C GLY A 155 -13.74 -12.37 -14.96
N ASP A 156 -13.77 -12.98 -13.77
CA ASP A 156 -14.67 -12.61 -12.66
C ASP A 156 -14.19 -11.35 -11.89
N VAL A 157 -12.92 -10.97 -12.08
CA VAL A 157 -12.26 -9.83 -11.42
C VAL A 157 -11.49 -9.06 -12.50
N VAL A 158 -11.83 -7.79 -12.71
CA VAL A 158 -11.41 -7.05 -13.92
C VAL A 158 -10.84 -5.66 -13.65
N GLY A 159 -11.05 -5.11 -12.46
CA GLY A 159 -10.56 -3.80 -12.04
C GLY A 159 -9.06 -3.78 -11.81
N PHE A 160 -8.50 -4.85 -11.25
CA PHE A 160 -7.06 -4.98 -10.98
C PHE A 160 -6.25 -5.29 -12.24
N ASP A 161 -5.06 -4.72 -12.32
CA ASP A 161 -4.04 -5.10 -13.30
C ASP A 161 -3.26 -6.35 -12.84
N LYS A 162 -3.07 -6.51 -11.52
CA LYS A 162 -2.47 -7.70 -10.93
C LYS A 162 -2.86 -7.85 -9.46
N VAL A 163 -3.07 -9.08 -9.02
CA VAL A 163 -3.07 -9.47 -7.60
C VAL A 163 -1.67 -9.97 -7.27
N ILE A 164 -1.07 -9.37 -6.23
CA ILE A 164 0.31 -9.61 -5.81
C ILE A 164 0.31 -10.26 -4.44
N LEU A 165 1.06 -11.35 -4.31
CA LEU A 165 1.27 -12.01 -3.03
C LEU A 165 2.41 -11.31 -2.27
N ALA A 166 2.10 -10.71 -1.12
CA ALA A 166 3.00 -9.79 -0.41
C ALA A 166 4.27 -10.47 0.12
N THR A 167 4.17 -11.75 0.49
CA THR A 167 5.26 -12.54 1.09
C THR A 167 6.02 -13.40 0.08
N THR A 168 5.80 -13.21 -1.21
CA THR A 168 6.51 -13.93 -2.28
C THR A 168 7.29 -12.95 -3.15
N GLU A 169 8.06 -13.46 -4.11
CA GLU A 169 8.82 -12.66 -5.06
C GLU A 169 7.96 -11.74 -5.95
N GLU A 170 6.62 -11.92 -5.97
CA GLU A 170 5.74 -11.06 -6.76
C GLU A 170 5.79 -9.58 -6.33
N ILE A 171 6.03 -9.31 -5.03
CA ILE A 171 6.18 -7.94 -4.54
C ILE A 171 7.47 -7.28 -5.05
N ASN A 172 8.53 -8.07 -5.28
CA ASN A 172 9.79 -7.56 -5.83
C ASN A 172 9.57 -7.00 -7.22
N SER A 173 8.84 -7.76 -8.05
CA SER A 173 8.47 -7.29 -9.40
C SER A 173 7.63 -6.02 -9.40
N LEU A 174 6.75 -5.82 -8.40
CA LEU A 174 6.01 -4.56 -8.27
C LEU A 174 6.94 -3.41 -7.91
N VAL A 175 7.83 -3.61 -6.93
CA VAL A 175 8.79 -2.57 -6.52
C VAL A 175 9.70 -2.19 -7.68
N ASP A 176 10.21 -3.17 -8.44
CA ASP A 176 11.04 -2.91 -9.62
C ASP A 176 10.28 -2.12 -10.69
N LEU A 177 9.04 -2.54 -10.99
CA LEU A 177 8.16 -1.79 -11.87
C LEU A 177 7.97 -0.35 -11.39
N LEU A 178 7.75 -0.15 -10.08
CA LEU A 178 7.58 1.19 -9.52
C LEU A 178 8.87 2.02 -9.66
N LYS A 179 10.05 1.45 -9.42
CA LYS A 179 11.36 2.13 -9.58
C LYS A 179 11.63 2.58 -11.02
N GLU A 180 11.14 1.84 -12.01
CA GLU A 180 11.25 2.22 -13.42
C GLU A 180 10.41 3.45 -13.81
N ASN A 181 9.51 3.91 -12.94
CA ASN A 181 8.58 5.00 -13.24
C ASN A 181 8.95 6.27 -12.47
N SER A 182 8.94 7.42 -13.15
CA SER A 182 9.16 8.71 -12.48
C SER A 182 7.92 9.15 -11.70
N PHE A 183 8.07 9.27 -10.37
CA PHE A 183 7.01 9.73 -9.47
C PHE A 183 6.97 11.26 -9.45
N PHE A 184 5.78 11.83 -9.26
CA PHE A 184 5.63 13.26 -9.10
C PHE A 184 4.54 13.60 -8.09
N GLU A 185 4.69 14.75 -7.44
CA GLU A 185 3.66 15.30 -6.57
C GLU A 185 2.55 15.95 -7.41
N THR A 186 1.31 15.65 -7.07
CA THR A 186 0.13 16.33 -7.62
C THR A 186 -0.24 17.54 -6.78
N GLN A 187 -0.70 18.62 -7.43
CA GLN A 187 -1.31 19.72 -6.70
C GLN A 187 -2.67 19.29 -6.14
N LYS A 188 -2.94 19.69 -4.89
CA LYS A 188 -4.24 19.49 -4.26
C LYS A 188 -5.31 20.20 -5.11
N ASN A 189 -6.43 19.53 -5.34
CA ASN A 189 -7.55 19.92 -6.22
C ASN A 189 -7.43 19.53 -7.71
N ASP A 190 -6.24 19.20 -8.22
CA ASP A 190 -6.14 18.73 -9.62
C ASP A 190 -6.53 17.26 -9.74
N PHE A 191 -6.10 16.45 -8.77
CA PHE A 191 -6.28 15.00 -8.81
C PHE A 191 -6.60 14.36 -7.45
N VAL A 192 -6.11 14.94 -6.35
CA VAL A 192 -6.34 14.45 -4.99
C VAL A 192 -7.17 15.45 -4.19
N LYS A 193 -8.27 14.97 -3.60
CA LYS A 193 -9.18 15.74 -2.73
C LYS A 193 -8.70 15.77 -1.29
N SER A 194 -8.35 14.60 -0.74
CA SER A 194 -7.80 14.46 0.61
C SER A 194 -6.88 13.25 0.68
N ALA A 195 -5.81 13.34 1.46
CA ALA A 195 -4.86 12.25 1.70
C ALA A 195 -3.94 12.59 2.87
N LEU A 196 -3.27 11.58 3.42
CA LEU A 196 -2.00 11.76 4.11
C LEU A 196 -0.88 11.74 3.06
N PHE A 197 0.12 12.59 3.22
CA PHE A 197 1.17 12.79 2.21
C PHE A 197 2.53 12.42 2.77
N VAL A 198 3.22 11.50 2.09
CA VAL A 198 4.58 11.08 2.43
C VAL A 198 5.50 11.59 1.32
N ASN A 199 6.45 12.46 1.70
CA ASN A 199 7.39 13.08 0.78
C ASN A 199 8.84 12.90 1.25
N LYS A 200 9.79 13.28 0.40
CA LYS A 200 11.22 13.14 0.69
C LYS A 200 11.68 14.02 1.87
N ASP A 201 11.13 15.23 1.98
CA ASP A 201 11.52 16.20 3.01
C ASP A 201 11.14 15.75 4.42
N ALA A 202 10.07 14.97 4.56
CA ALA A 202 9.63 14.40 5.84
C ALA A 202 10.50 13.21 6.29
N VAL A 203 11.07 12.47 5.33
CA VAL A 203 11.79 11.21 5.58
C VAL A 203 13.30 11.43 5.78
N LEU A 204 13.87 12.48 5.18
CA LEU A 204 15.32 12.77 5.18
C LEU A 204 15.76 13.81 6.23
N GLN A 205 14.93 14.09 7.24
CA GLN A 205 15.31 14.91 8.41
C GLN A 205 16.06 14.08 9.45
#